data_AF-J9EDH6-F1
#
_entry.id   AF-J9EDH6-F1
#
_cell.length_a   1.000
_cell.length_b   1.000
_cell.length_c   1.000
_cell.angle_alpha   90.00
_cell.angle_beta   90.00
_cell.angle_gamma   90.00
#
_symmetry.space_group_name_H-M   'P 1'
#
loop_
_entity.id
_entity.type
_entity.pdbx_description
1 polymer ?
#
loop_
_entity_poly.entity_id
_entity_poly.type
_entity_poly.pdbx_seq_one_letter_code
_entity_poly.pdbx_strand_id
1 'polypeptide(L)'
;GVYDITNFIQSHPGGDKILLAAGGPIDPYWNIYQQHLTQETLEILEELRIGNLDENDIIIIDQKNENDSYRNDPIRHPALIIKSEKPFNAETPVELIMDNFYTPNDLFYVRNHMPVPIIDASKHKLTIEGISIQQPFILSLDDLKREFTCVSVNATLQCAGNRRSEMDAIKKVYNFYKLL
;
A
#
# COMPACT_ATOMS: atom_id res chain seq x y z
N GLY A 1 17.92 9.40 -11.25
CA GLY A 1 17.99 9.72 -12.69
C GLY A 1 16.74 9.25 -13.39
N VAL A 2 16.66 9.46 -14.70
CA VAL A 2 15.70 8.78 -15.60
C VAL A 2 16.49 7.70 -16.31
N TYR A 3 15.94 6.48 -16.36
CA TYR A 3 16.67 5.29 -16.81
C TYR A 3 15.88 4.59 -17.91
N ASP A 4 16.56 4.23 -19.01
CA ASP A 4 15.99 3.36 -20.05
C ASP A 4 16.48 1.93 -19.81
N ILE A 5 15.58 1.11 -19.30
CA ILE A 5 15.87 -0.29 -18.98
C ILE A 5 15.45 -1.26 -20.10
N THR A 6 15.02 -0.77 -21.27
CA THR A 6 14.38 -1.58 -22.31
C THR A 6 15.20 -2.82 -22.69
N ASN A 7 16.52 -2.64 -22.85
CA ASN A 7 17.44 -3.73 -23.20
C ASN A 7 17.85 -4.57 -21.98
N PHE A 8 17.72 -4.03 -20.77
CA PHE A 8 18.10 -4.71 -19.53
C PHE A 8 17.02 -5.66 -19.02
N ILE A 9 15.74 -5.46 -19.38
CA ILE A 9 14.60 -6.27 -18.91
C ILE A 9 14.89 -7.78 -19.06
N GLN A 10 15.38 -8.22 -20.22
CA GLN A 10 15.64 -9.64 -20.49
C GLN A 10 16.78 -10.23 -19.65
N SER A 11 17.69 -9.39 -19.15
CA SER A 11 18.84 -9.81 -18.35
C SER A 11 18.60 -9.65 -16.85
N HIS A 12 17.46 -9.08 -16.45
CA HIS A 12 17.16 -8.83 -15.05
C HIS A 12 16.93 -10.14 -14.28
N PRO A 13 17.65 -10.40 -13.16
CA PRO A 13 17.52 -11.65 -12.41
C PRO A 13 16.12 -11.92 -11.85
N GLY A 14 15.34 -10.88 -11.59
CA GLY A 14 13.94 -10.99 -11.17
C GLY A 14 12.94 -11.20 -12.30
N GLY A 15 13.41 -11.36 -13.54
CA GLY A 15 12.59 -11.47 -14.75
C GLY A 15 11.67 -10.28 -14.92
N ASP A 16 10.45 -10.55 -15.41
CA ASP A 16 9.43 -9.55 -15.74
C ASP A 16 8.94 -8.71 -14.54
N LYS A 17 9.29 -9.07 -13.30
CA LYS A 17 8.94 -8.26 -12.11
C LYS A 17 9.49 -6.84 -12.16
N ILE A 18 10.58 -6.61 -12.89
CA ILE A 18 11.13 -5.26 -13.10
C ILE A 18 10.12 -4.32 -13.78
N LEU A 19 9.19 -4.88 -14.57
CA LEU A 19 8.16 -4.12 -15.27
C LEU A 19 7.13 -3.49 -14.32
N LEU A 20 7.04 -3.95 -13.07
CA LEU A 20 6.17 -3.33 -12.07
C LEU A 20 6.56 -1.87 -11.81
N ALA A 21 7.85 -1.54 -11.95
CA ALA A 21 8.37 -0.18 -11.79
C ALA A 21 8.31 0.65 -13.09
N ALA A 22 7.84 0.09 -14.21
CA ALA A 22 7.88 0.76 -15.50
C ALA A 22 7.08 2.07 -15.50
N GLY A 23 7.73 3.16 -15.91
CA GLY A 23 7.13 4.50 -15.95
C GLY A 23 6.94 5.17 -14.59
N GLY A 24 7.46 4.58 -13.50
CA GLY A 24 7.36 5.11 -12.15
C GLY A 24 8.71 5.17 -11.41
N PRO A 25 8.70 5.65 -10.16
CA PRO A 25 9.89 5.63 -9.32
C PRO A 25 10.26 4.20 -8.91
N ILE A 26 11.56 3.93 -8.83
CA ILE A 26 12.11 2.62 -8.43
C ILE A 26 12.27 2.49 -6.91
N ASP A 27 12.40 3.60 -6.19
CA ASP A 27 12.67 3.65 -4.74
C ASP A 27 11.70 2.79 -3.90
N PRO A 28 10.37 2.82 -4.17
CA PRO A 28 9.43 2.01 -3.39
C PRO A 28 9.73 0.51 -3.49
N TYR A 29 10.18 0.04 -4.66
CA TYR A 29 10.50 -1.37 -4.90
C TYR A 29 11.78 -1.80 -4.20
N TRP A 30 12.79 -0.93 -4.12
CA TRP A 30 14.03 -1.23 -3.41
C TRP A 30 13.84 -1.34 -1.89
N ASN A 31 12.87 -0.64 -1.33
CA ASN A 31 12.52 -0.79 0.10
C ASN A 31 12.01 -2.21 0.40
N ILE A 32 11.34 -2.85 -0.55
CA ILE A 32 10.85 -4.23 -0.44
C ILE A 32 11.97 -5.22 -0.77
N TYR A 33 12.68 -4.99 -1.88
CA TYR A 33 13.73 -5.86 -2.39
C TYR A 33 15.10 -5.27 -2.12
N GLN A 34 15.48 -5.27 -0.84
CA GLN A 34 16.74 -4.67 -0.38
C GLN A 34 17.99 -5.30 -1.01
N GLN A 35 17.88 -6.49 -1.63
CA GLN A 35 19.00 -7.09 -2.39
C GLN A 35 19.49 -6.22 -3.56
N HIS A 36 18.70 -5.24 -4.03
CA HIS A 36 19.13 -4.29 -5.06
C HIS A 36 20.04 -3.19 -4.51
N LEU A 37 20.16 -3.05 -3.19
CA LEU A 37 21.00 -2.02 -2.56
C LEU A 37 22.47 -2.47 -2.46
N THR A 38 23.07 -2.81 -3.61
CA THR A 38 24.49 -3.17 -3.73
C THR A 38 25.21 -2.20 -4.67
N GLN A 39 26.50 -1.99 -4.43
CA GLN A 39 27.33 -1.11 -5.26
C GLN A 39 27.28 -1.51 -6.75
N GLU A 40 27.36 -2.80 -7.05
CA GLU A 40 27.26 -3.35 -8.40
C GLU A 40 25.91 -3.03 -9.07
N THR A 41 24.79 -3.17 -8.35
CA THR A 41 23.46 -2.82 -8.90
C THR A 41 23.36 -1.33 -9.19
N LEU A 42 23.93 -0.48 -8.33
CA LEU A 42 23.94 0.98 -8.54
C LEU A 42 24.79 1.37 -9.75
N GLU A 43 25.92 0.70 -9.98
CA GLU A 43 26.77 0.89 -11.15
C GLU A 43 26.05 0.50 -12.45
N ILE A 44 25.43 -0.68 -12.49
CA ILE A 44 24.59 -1.12 -13.62
C ILE A 44 23.47 -0.11 -13.88
N LEU A 45 22.78 0.36 -12.83
CA LEU A 45 21.69 1.32 -12.98
C LEU A 45 22.18 2.64 -13.59
N GLU A 46 23.35 3.13 -13.18
CA GLU A 46 23.90 4.38 -13.70
C GLU A 46 24.28 4.27 -15.19
N GLU A 47 24.71 3.10 -15.66
CA GLU A 47 24.93 2.85 -17.09
C GLU A 47 23.63 2.97 -17.93
N LEU A 48 22.47 2.72 -17.32
CA LEU A 48 21.16 2.80 -17.97
C LEU A 48 20.54 4.20 -17.94
N ARG A 49 21.24 5.20 -17.38
CA ARG A 49 20.69 6.55 -17.22
C ARG A 49 20.63 7.29 -18.54
N ILE A 50 19.43 7.78 -18.89
CA ILE A 50 19.19 8.62 -20.07
C ILE A 50 18.99 10.10 -19.74
N GLY A 51 18.88 10.45 -18.46
CA GLY A 51 18.74 11.85 -18.04
C GLY A 51 18.37 12.04 -16.58
N ASN A 52 17.79 13.20 -16.29
CA ASN A 52 17.29 13.61 -14.99
C ASN A 52 15.94 14.30 -15.15
N LEU A 53 15.09 14.16 -14.13
CA LEU A 53 13.85 14.92 -14.06
C LEU A 53 14.19 16.40 -13.79
N ASP A 54 13.50 17.31 -14.48
CA ASP A 54 13.57 18.73 -14.18
C ASP A 54 12.79 19.01 -12.89
N GLU A 55 13.30 19.89 -12.03
CA GLU A 55 12.64 20.25 -10.76
C GLU A 55 11.24 20.83 -10.97
N ASN A 56 11.01 21.51 -12.11
CA ASN A 56 9.70 22.09 -12.44
C ASN A 56 8.64 21.03 -12.78
N ASP A 57 9.06 19.87 -13.29
CA ASP A 57 8.14 18.77 -13.63
C ASP A 57 7.63 18.03 -12.37
N ILE A 58 8.30 18.21 -11.23
CA ILE A 58 7.94 17.60 -9.95
C ILE A 58 6.72 18.31 -9.32
N ILE A 59 6.46 19.57 -9.68
CA ILE A 59 5.56 20.48 -8.96
C ILE A 59 4.06 20.27 -9.31
N ILE A 60 3.72 19.52 -10.36
CA ILE A 60 2.36 19.55 -10.95
C ILE A 60 1.32 18.68 -10.19
N ILE A 61 1.70 17.85 -9.22
CA ILE A 61 0.80 16.80 -8.69
C ILE A 61 -0.09 17.26 -7.51
N ASP A 62 0.22 18.37 -6.83
CA ASP A 62 -0.34 18.63 -5.48
C ASP A 62 -1.50 19.64 -5.41
N GLN A 63 -2.27 19.85 -6.50
CA GLN A 63 -3.50 20.65 -6.41
C GLN A 63 -4.61 19.85 -5.73
N LYS A 64 -4.51 19.70 -4.41
CA LYS A 64 -5.54 19.10 -3.57
C LYS A 64 -6.77 20.00 -3.54
N ASN A 65 -7.90 19.49 -4.01
CA ASN A 65 -9.19 20.15 -3.83
C ASN A 65 -9.51 20.20 -2.32
N GLU A 66 -9.62 21.41 -1.76
CA GLU A 66 -9.87 21.61 -0.32
C GLU A 66 -11.17 20.96 0.18
N ASN A 67 -12.15 20.78 -0.72
CA ASN A 67 -13.44 20.15 -0.41
C ASN A 67 -13.44 18.62 -0.54
N ASP A 68 -12.31 18.00 -0.89
CA ASP A 68 -12.19 16.55 -1.00
C ASP A 68 -11.98 15.88 0.36
N SER A 69 -12.92 15.01 0.76
CA SER A 69 -12.85 14.24 2.01
C SER A 69 -11.67 13.26 2.06
N TYR A 70 -11.08 12.90 0.92
CA TYR A 70 -9.94 11.99 0.79
C TYR A 70 -8.60 12.72 0.62
N ARG A 71 -8.55 14.06 0.71
CA ARG A 71 -7.33 14.86 0.45
C ARG A 71 -6.11 14.52 1.33
N ASN A 72 -6.38 13.91 2.49
CA ASN A 72 -5.37 13.52 3.47
C ASN A 72 -5.18 12.00 3.52
N ASP A 73 -5.77 11.25 2.59
CA ASP A 73 -5.47 9.83 2.50
C ASP A 73 -3.96 9.64 2.24
N PRO A 74 -3.33 8.69 2.93
CA PRO A 74 -1.90 8.44 2.80
C PRO A 74 -1.53 7.94 1.41
N ILE A 75 -0.33 8.30 0.95
CA ILE A 75 0.26 7.78 -0.28
C ILE A 75 0.50 6.28 -0.13
N ARG A 76 0.25 5.53 -1.21
CA ARG A 76 0.36 4.06 -1.26
C ARG A 76 1.40 3.62 -2.27
N HIS A 77 1.93 2.41 -2.08
CA HIS A 77 2.96 1.87 -2.95
C HIS A 77 2.45 1.74 -4.40
N PRO A 78 3.21 2.21 -5.41
CA PRO A 78 2.73 2.26 -6.80
C PRO A 78 2.50 0.88 -7.42
N ALA A 79 3.16 -0.17 -6.93
CA ALA A 79 2.93 -1.54 -7.38
C ALA A 79 1.52 -2.08 -7.11
N LEU A 80 0.78 -1.48 -6.17
CA LEU A 80 -0.54 -1.99 -5.80
C LEU A 80 -1.51 -1.89 -6.99
N ILE A 81 -2.28 -2.95 -7.22
CA ILE A 81 -3.33 -2.95 -8.25
C ILE A 81 -4.55 -2.23 -7.67
N ILE A 82 -4.71 -0.97 -8.05
CA ILE A 82 -5.82 -0.12 -7.59
C ILE A 82 -7.14 -0.62 -8.18
N LYS A 83 -8.12 -0.90 -7.31
CA LYS A 83 -9.51 -1.25 -7.67
C LYS A 83 -10.47 -0.08 -7.51
N SER A 84 -10.15 0.85 -6.61
CA SER A 84 -10.88 2.10 -6.39
C SER A 84 -9.94 3.09 -5.72
N GLU A 85 -9.93 4.34 -6.16
CA GLU A 85 -9.10 5.40 -5.55
C GLU A 85 -9.79 6.04 -4.34
N LYS A 86 -11.12 6.22 -4.40
CA LYS A 86 -11.91 6.90 -3.37
C LYS A 86 -13.23 6.17 -3.15
N PRO A 87 -13.38 5.37 -2.08
CA PRO A 87 -12.36 5.05 -1.07
C PRO A 87 -11.23 4.16 -1.61
N PHE A 88 -10.00 4.36 -1.12
CA PHE A 88 -8.84 3.61 -1.60
C PHE A 88 -8.97 2.10 -1.32
N ASN A 89 -8.95 1.30 -2.38
CA ASN A 89 -8.96 -0.15 -2.34
C ASN A 89 -7.98 -0.69 -3.38
N ALA A 90 -7.04 -1.51 -2.94
CA ALA A 90 -6.03 -2.07 -3.82
C ALA A 90 -5.57 -3.45 -3.32
N GLU A 91 -5.09 -4.28 -4.24
CA GLU A 91 -4.53 -5.60 -3.95
C GLU A 91 -3.06 -5.69 -4.35
N THR A 92 -2.33 -6.58 -3.68
CA THR A 92 -0.97 -6.96 -4.07
C THR A 92 -1.00 -7.66 -5.43
N PRO A 93 -0.10 -7.32 -6.38
CA PRO A 93 0.05 -8.12 -7.60
C PRO A 93 0.33 -9.58 -7.29
N VAL A 94 -0.23 -10.49 -8.10
CA VAL A 94 -0.05 -11.95 -7.93
C VAL A 94 1.44 -12.34 -8.02
N GLU A 95 2.20 -11.61 -8.82
CA GLU A 95 3.64 -11.77 -8.99
C GLU A 95 4.43 -11.51 -7.71
N LEU A 96 3.86 -10.76 -6.76
CA LEU A 96 4.51 -10.38 -5.50
C LEU A 96 3.91 -11.07 -4.27
N ILE A 97 2.67 -11.57 -4.34
CA ILE A 97 1.94 -12.05 -3.16
C ILE A 97 2.60 -13.25 -2.48
N MET A 98 3.36 -14.05 -3.24
CA MET A 98 4.05 -15.27 -2.77
C MET A 98 5.54 -15.07 -2.52
N ASP A 99 6.08 -13.86 -2.71
CA ASP A 99 7.52 -13.60 -2.57
C ASP A 99 8.00 -13.67 -1.12
N ASN A 100 7.10 -13.36 -0.17
CA ASN A 100 7.41 -13.33 1.24
C ASN A 100 6.29 -14.02 2.03
N PHE A 101 6.66 -14.81 3.04
CA PHE A 101 5.68 -15.41 3.96
C PHE A 101 4.87 -14.33 4.71
N TYR A 102 5.55 -13.25 5.11
CA TYR A 102 4.92 -12.03 5.61
C TYR A 102 4.87 -11.00 4.49
N THR A 103 3.68 -10.68 4.00
CA THR A 103 3.51 -9.61 3.01
C THR A 103 4.03 -8.29 3.59
N PRO A 104 4.97 -7.59 2.93
CA PRO A 104 5.45 -6.29 3.39
C PRO A 104 4.30 -5.32 3.61
N ASN A 105 4.37 -4.47 4.65
CA ASN A 105 3.27 -3.57 5.01
C ASN A 105 2.83 -2.67 3.84
N ASP A 106 3.78 -2.21 3.02
CA ASP A 106 3.51 -1.36 1.84
C ASP A 106 2.80 -2.10 0.70
N LEU A 107 2.87 -3.43 0.70
CA LEU A 107 2.20 -4.31 -0.26
C LEU A 107 0.97 -5.00 0.30
N PHE A 108 0.69 -4.91 1.60
CA PHE A 108 -0.48 -5.53 2.21
C PHE A 108 -1.77 -4.95 1.60
N TYR A 109 -2.71 -5.80 1.19
CA TYR A 109 -3.92 -5.32 0.49
C TYR A 109 -4.66 -4.27 1.32
N VAL A 110 -5.11 -3.21 0.68
CA VAL A 110 -5.81 -2.10 1.34
C VAL A 110 -7.29 -2.19 1.01
N ARG A 111 -8.12 -2.14 2.05
CA ARG A 111 -9.57 -2.18 1.90
C ARG A 111 -10.23 -1.11 2.77
N ASN A 112 -10.46 0.07 2.19
CA ASN A 112 -11.15 1.15 2.88
C ASN A 112 -12.61 1.26 2.44
N HIS A 113 -13.49 1.59 3.40
CA HIS A 113 -14.86 1.97 3.10
C HIS A 113 -15.09 3.48 3.15
N MET A 114 -14.26 4.22 3.90
CA MET A 114 -14.33 5.66 4.12
C MET A 114 -12.91 6.25 4.04
N PRO A 115 -12.74 7.59 4.03
CA PRO A 115 -11.42 8.21 4.15
C PRO A 115 -10.64 7.72 5.36
N VAL A 116 -9.31 7.72 5.27
CA VAL A 116 -8.44 7.32 6.37
C VAL A 116 -8.44 8.42 7.45
N PRO A 117 -8.74 8.09 8.72
CA PRO A 117 -8.76 9.10 9.78
C PRO A 117 -7.35 9.62 10.10
N ILE A 118 -7.22 10.93 10.29
CA ILE A 118 -6.01 11.55 10.84
C ILE A 118 -6.12 11.54 12.35
N ILE A 119 -5.26 10.77 13.01
CA ILE A 119 -5.34 10.54 14.46
C ILE A 119 -4.09 11.09 15.14
N ASP A 120 -4.29 11.94 16.14
CA ASP A 120 -3.26 12.27 17.13
C ASP A 120 -3.21 11.16 18.19
N ALA A 121 -2.16 10.34 18.12
CA ALA A 121 -1.99 9.18 18.99
C ALA A 121 -2.01 9.54 20.49
N SER A 122 -1.54 10.74 20.85
CA SER A 122 -1.50 11.20 22.26
C SER A 122 -2.88 11.53 22.82
N LYS A 123 -3.84 11.87 21.94
CA LYS A 123 -5.22 12.23 22.31
C LYS A 123 -6.22 11.10 22.07
N HIS A 124 -5.84 10.08 21.30
CA HIS A 124 -6.73 8.98 20.98
C HIS A 124 -7.13 8.18 22.23
N LYS A 125 -8.42 7.84 22.30
CA LYS A 125 -9.01 7.03 23.38
C LYS A 125 -9.80 5.87 22.79
N LEU A 126 -9.56 4.67 23.30
CA LEU A 126 -10.38 3.50 23.06
C LEU A 126 -11.42 3.39 24.17
N THR A 127 -12.70 3.43 23.80
CA THR A 127 -13.81 3.19 24.74
C THR A 127 -14.31 1.76 24.58
N ILE A 128 -14.37 1.02 25.69
CA ILE A 128 -14.94 -0.33 25.74
C ILE A 128 -16.18 -0.28 26.63
N GLU A 129 -17.33 -0.55 26.03
CA GLU A 129 -18.64 -0.54 26.67
C GLU A 129 -19.50 -1.73 26.20
N GLY A 130 -20.57 -2.04 26.93
CA GLY A 130 -21.45 -3.14 26.62
C GLY A 130 -22.42 -3.46 27.75
N ILE A 131 -23.38 -4.34 27.49
CA ILE A 131 -24.50 -4.65 28.40
C ILE A 131 -24.02 -5.11 29.79
N SER A 132 -22.88 -5.81 29.86
CA SER A 132 -22.33 -6.34 31.11
C SER A 132 -21.25 -5.45 31.73
N ILE A 133 -20.98 -4.27 31.17
CA ILE A 133 -19.96 -3.33 31.65
C ILE A 133 -20.66 -2.24 32.47
N GLN A 134 -20.43 -2.22 33.79
CA GLN A 134 -21.06 -1.25 34.69
C GLN A 134 -20.62 0.21 34.41
N GLN A 135 -19.36 0.40 34.01
CA GLN A 135 -18.78 1.70 33.65
C GLN A 135 -17.83 1.51 32.45
N PRO A 136 -17.93 2.33 31.39
CA PRO A 136 -17.05 2.20 30.22
C PRO A 136 -15.57 2.32 30.60
N PHE A 137 -14.74 1.44 30.04
CA PHE A 137 -13.29 1.58 30.12
C PHE A 137 -12.84 2.56 29.04
N ILE A 138 -12.08 3.57 29.43
CA ILE A 138 -11.54 4.58 28.49
C ILE A 138 -10.02 4.53 28.59
N LEU A 139 -9.38 3.97 27.56
CA LEU A 139 -7.95 3.68 27.54
C LEU A 139 -7.23 4.59 26.54
N SER A 140 -6.12 5.21 26.94
CA SER A 140 -5.18 5.80 25.98
C SER A 140 -4.33 4.74 25.28
N LEU A 141 -3.61 5.14 24.23
CA LEU A 141 -2.62 4.26 23.61
C LEU A 141 -1.51 3.84 24.59
N ASP A 142 -1.13 4.71 25.53
CA ASP A 142 -0.11 4.38 26.54
C ASP A 142 -0.64 3.40 27.59
N ASP A 143 -1.92 3.52 27.97
CA ASP A 143 -2.57 2.55 28.86
C ASP A 143 -2.61 1.17 28.20
N LEU A 144 -2.99 1.09 26.91
CA LEU A 144 -2.98 -0.14 26.13
C LEU A 144 -1.59 -0.82 26.09
N LYS A 145 -0.52 -0.03 25.97
CA LYS A 145 0.86 -0.55 25.93
C LYS A 145 1.38 -1.00 27.30
N ARG A 146 0.96 -0.34 28.38
CA ARG A 146 1.49 -0.55 29.74
C ARG A 146 0.71 -1.59 30.54
N GLU A 147 -0.61 -1.60 30.41
CA GLU A 147 -1.50 -2.37 31.29
C GLU A 147 -1.75 -3.80 30.80
N PHE A 148 -1.47 -4.08 29.53
CA PHE A 148 -1.72 -5.37 28.90
C PHE A 148 -0.40 -6.01 28.46
N THR A 149 -0.33 -7.35 28.58
CA THR A 149 0.81 -8.10 28.04
C THR A 149 0.75 -8.08 26.51
N CYS A 150 1.83 -7.66 25.87
CA CYS A 150 1.95 -7.71 24.42
C CYS A 150 2.03 -9.17 23.95
N VAL A 151 1.18 -9.55 23.01
CA VAL A 151 1.18 -10.86 22.35
C VAL A 151 1.32 -10.68 20.85
N SER A 152 2.06 -11.57 20.20
CA SER A 152 2.25 -11.58 18.75
C SER A 152 1.57 -12.79 18.13
N VAL A 153 0.75 -12.56 17.11
CA VAL A 153 0.01 -13.61 16.38
C VAL A 153 0.22 -13.41 14.89
N ASN A 154 0.65 -14.47 14.20
CA ASN A 154 0.72 -14.48 12.75
C ASN A 154 -0.64 -14.87 12.20
N ALA A 155 -1.29 -13.97 11.47
CA ALA A 155 -2.62 -14.20 10.92
C ALA A 155 -2.69 -13.69 9.48
N THR A 156 -3.34 -14.46 8.61
CA THR A 156 -3.71 -14.01 7.26
C THR A 156 -5.07 -13.33 7.32
N LEU A 157 -5.16 -12.10 6.82
CA LEU A 157 -6.46 -11.44 6.61
C LEU A 157 -6.92 -11.71 5.18
N GLN A 158 -8.19 -12.09 5.03
CA GLN A 158 -8.80 -12.32 3.72
C GLN A 158 -10.11 -11.54 3.63
N CYS A 159 -10.23 -10.69 2.61
CA CYS A 159 -11.50 -10.03 2.32
C CYS A 159 -12.54 -11.06 1.84
N ALA A 160 -13.77 -10.97 2.32
CA ALA A 160 -14.89 -11.78 1.81
C ALA A 160 -15.13 -11.62 0.29
N GLY A 161 -14.65 -10.51 -0.30
CA GLY A 161 -14.69 -10.25 -1.74
C GLY A 161 -13.50 -10.78 -2.53
N ASN A 162 -12.60 -11.56 -1.92
CA ASN A 162 -11.46 -12.13 -2.63
C ASN A 162 -11.94 -13.01 -3.80
N ARG A 163 -11.26 -12.91 -4.96
CA ARG A 163 -11.64 -13.62 -6.22
C ARG A 163 -13.05 -13.31 -6.75
N ARG A 164 -13.69 -12.20 -6.33
CA ARG A 164 -15.02 -11.80 -6.84
C ARG A 164 -15.09 -11.66 -8.36
N SER A 165 -13.99 -11.28 -9.02
CA SER A 165 -13.91 -11.18 -10.49
C SER A 165 -14.32 -12.47 -11.20
N GLU A 166 -14.07 -13.63 -10.60
CA GLU A 166 -14.45 -14.92 -11.16
C GLU A 166 -15.96 -15.17 -11.08
N MET A 167 -16.62 -14.68 -10.01
CA MET A 167 -18.08 -14.70 -9.93
C MET A 167 -18.70 -13.77 -10.99
N ASP A 168 -18.12 -12.57 -11.15
CA ASP A 168 -18.59 -11.58 -12.12
C ASP A 168 -18.52 -12.08 -13.57
N ALA A 169 -17.53 -12.94 -13.88
CA ALA A 169 -17.38 -13.60 -15.18
C ALA A 169 -18.51 -14.60 -15.49
N ILE A 170 -19.15 -15.18 -14.47
CA ILE A 170 -20.30 -16.09 -14.64
C ILE A 170 -21.60 -15.28 -14.74
N LYS A 171 -21.79 -14.34 -13.81
CA LYS A 171 -22.94 -13.44 -13.77
C LYS A 171 -22.55 -12.18 -13.02
N LYS A 172 -22.98 -11.02 -13.54
CA LYS A 172 -22.72 -9.73 -12.91
C LYS A 172 -23.08 -9.75 -11.42
N VAL A 173 -22.11 -9.44 -10.57
CA VAL A 173 -22.30 -9.28 -9.12
C VAL A 173 -22.01 -7.85 -8.69
N TYR A 174 -22.72 -7.37 -7.68
CA TYR A 174 -22.54 -6.01 -7.17
C TYR A 174 -21.50 -5.98 -6.06
N ASN A 175 -20.64 -4.95 -6.12
CA ASN A 175 -19.81 -4.56 -4.99
C ASN A 175 -20.57 -3.49 -4.21
N PHE A 176 -20.45 -3.48 -2.88
CA PHE A 176 -21.18 -2.55 -2.01
C PHE A 176 -20.99 -1.06 -2.37
N TYR A 177 -19.93 -0.68 -3.10
CA TYR A 177 -19.70 0.71 -3.55
C TYR A 177 -20.23 1.04 -4.94
N LYS A 178 -20.75 0.08 -5.70
CA LYS A 178 -21.35 0.36 -7.01
C LYS A 178 -22.86 0.64 -6.91
N LEU A 179 -23.38 0.73 -5.69
CA LEU A 179 -24.79 1.00 -5.37
C LEU A 179 -24.99 2.40 -4.73
N LEU A 180 -23.93 3.21 -4.68
CA LEU A 180 -23.96 4.65 -4.42
C LEU A 180 -23.45 5.37 -5.66
#